data_AF-A0A972ZFL4-F1
#
_entry.id   AF-A0A972ZFL4-F1
#
_cell.length_a   1.000
_cell.length_b   1.000
_cell.length_c   1.000
_cell.angle_alpha   90.00
_cell.angle_beta   90.00
_cell.angle_gamma   90.00
#
_symmetry.space_group_name_H-M   'P 1'
#
loop_
_entity.id
_entity.type
_entity.pdbx_description
1 polymer ?
#
loop_
_entity_poly.entity_id
_entity_poly.type
_entity_poly.pdbx_seq_one_letter_code
_entity_poly.pdbx_strand_id
1 'polypeptide(L)'
;MIGRAELLDMASRVSLSPHVVEKDYVLGWVLAGLACQEEVADSWVFKGGTCLKKCLFETYRFSVDLDFTLLDPAHLDCQGKLSYRGPISPTGKNLPRIKIDLSADECVVEEPQRMPVLHPYSDMPREGIRVLAYSYAEVFGEKVRALGDRTRPRDLYDVIHLYRQHAPHVRRNRLPGPERDPQPAAGRTLFAAAQQGGQGAPACP
;
A
#
# COMPACT_ATOMS: atom_id res chain seq x y z
N MET A 1 -14.43 -23.04 -1.07
CA MET A 1 -14.66 -22.05 -2.15
C MET A 1 -15.63 -21.03 -1.60
N ILE A 2 -15.21 -19.77 -1.53
CA ILE A 2 -15.99 -18.66 -1.00
C ILE A 2 -17.34 -18.51 -1.72
N GLY A 3 -18.37 -18.13 -0.97
CA GLY A 3 -19.68 -17.84 -1.52
C GLY A 3 -19.78 -16.41 -2.08
N ARG A 4 -20.69 -16.21 -3.05
CA ARG A 4 -21.03 -14.88 -3.60
C ARG A 4 -21.45 -13.89 -2.50
N ALA A 5 -22.22 -14.34 -1.51
CA ALA A 5 -22.72 -13.51 -0.42
C ALA A 5 -21.59 -12.91 0.43
N GLU A 6 -20.55 -13.68 0.73
CA GLU A 6 -19.40 -13.23 1.52
C GLU A 6 -18.61 -12.14 0.79
N LEU A 7 -18.41 -12.28 -0.52
CA LEU A 7 -17.74 -11.23 -1.32
C LEU A 7 -18.55 -9.93 -1.36
N LEU A 8 -19.89 -10.01 -1.40
CA LEU A 8 -20.76 -8.84 -1.37
C LEU A 8 -20.77 -8.15 0.01
N ASP A 9 -20.80 -8.93 1.09
CA ASP A 9 -20.69 -8.40 2.45
C ASP A 9 -19.34 -7.69 2.64
N MET A 10 -18.26 -8.33 2.23
CA MET A 10 -16.93 -7.75 2.28
C MET A 10 -16.87 -6.43 1.49
N ALA A 11 -17.38 -6.41 0.26
CA ALA A 11 -17.44 -5.22 -0.59
C ALA A 11 -18.21 -4.06 0.06
N SER A 12 -19.32 -4.36 0.73
CA SER A 12 -20.07 -3.38 1.53
C SER A 12 -19.23 -2.85 2.70
N ARG A 13 -18.62 -3.73 3.49
CA ARG A 13 -17.82 -3.37 4.67
C ARG A 13 -16.64 -2.45 4.33
N VAL A 14 -15.94 -2.73 3.23
CA VAL A 14 -14.77 -1.94 2.82
C VAL A 14 -15.12 -0.78 1.87
N SER A 15 -16.40 -0.59 1.55
CA SER A 15 -16.90 0.44 0.62
C SER A 15 -16.23 0.40 -0.76
N LEU A 16 -16.12 -0.79 -1.34
CA LEU A 16 -15.54 -1.00 -2.68
C LEU A 16 -16.50 -1.73 -3.61
N SER A 17 -16.21 -1.65 -4.90
CA SER A 17 -16.91 -2.47 -5.90
C SER A 17 -16.69 -3.97 -5.63
N PRO A 18 -17.74 -4.81 -5.72
CA PRO A 18 -17.61 -6.26 -5.60
C PRO A 18 -16.55 -6.87 -6.53
N HIS A 19 -16.34 -6.29 -7.70
CA HIS A 19 -15.30 -6.75 -8.64
C HIS A 19 -13.88 -6.48 -8.14
N VAL A 20 -13.66 -5.41 -7.37
CA VAL A 20 -12.35 -5.11 -6.77
C VAL A 20 -12.06 -6.11 -5.65
N VAL A 21 -13.05 -6.41 -4.81
CA VAL A 21 -12.93 -7.41 -3.74
C VAL A 21 -12.77 -8.82 -4.30
N GLU A 22 -13.51 -9.19 -5.33
CA GLU A 22 -13.30 -10.46 -6.03
C GLU A 22 -11.88 -10.56 -6.60
N LYS A 23 -11.37 -9.48 -7.20
CA LYS A 23 -10.01 -9.50 -7.73
C LYS A 23 -8.97 -9.65 -6.61
N ASP A 24 -9.17 -9.00 -5.47
CA ASP A 24 -8.31 -9.17 -4.27
C ASP A 24 -8.35 -10.62 -3.74
N TYR A 25 -9.52 -11.24 -3.71
CA TYR A 25 -9.71 -12.65 -3.38
C TYR A 25 -8.93 -13.57 -4.33
N VAL A 26 -9.05 -13.35 -5.64
CA VAL A 26 -8.36 -14.17 -6.64
C VAL A 26 -6.85 -13.98 -6.57
N LEU A 27 -6.35 -12.77 -6.29
CA LEU A 27 -4.91 -12.54 -6.10
C LEU A 27 -4.33 -13.41 -4.99
N GLY A 28 -5.05 -13.59 -3.86
CA GLY A 28 -4.62 -14.47 -2.78
C GLY A 28 -4.48 -15.93 -3.22
N TRP A 29 -5.45 -16.43 -3.98
CA TRP A 29 -5.40 -17.80 -4.53
C TRP A 29 -4.36 -17.99 -5.62
N VAL A 30 -4.11 -16.98 -6.47
CA VAL A 30 -3.01 -17.03 -7.45
C VAL A 30 -1.67 -17.11 -6.72
N LEU A 31 -1.47 -16.30 -5.69
CA LEU A 31 -0.27 -16.36 -4.85
C LEU A 31 -0.12 -17.72 -4.17
N ALA A 32 -1.20 -18.30 -3.64
CA ALA A 32 -1.19 -19.64 -3.08
C ALA A 32 -0.78 -20.70 -4.12
N GLY A 33 -1.34 -20.63 -5.33
CA GLY A 33 -0.99 -21.54 -6.42
C GLY A 33 0.47 -21.45 -6.83
N LEU A 34 1.02 -20.23 -6.93
CA LEU A 34 2.45 -20.01 -7.21
C LEU A 34 3.35 -20.52 -6.08
N ALA A 35 2.95 -20.32 -4.82
CA ALA A 35 3.69 -20.78 -3.65
C ALA A 35 3.74 -22.32 -3.51
N CYS A 36 2.83 -23.04 -4.15
CA CYS A 36 2.81 -24.50 -4.15
C CYS A 36 3.69 -25.13 -5.25
N GLN A 37 4.21 -24.35 -6.19
CA GLN A 37 5.08 -24.87 -7.25
C GLN A 37 6.54 -24.78 -6.81
N GLU A 38 7.25 -25.90 -6.73
CA GLU A 38 8.63 -25.97 -6.22
C GLU A 38 9.59 -25.09 -7.04
N GLU A 39 9.40 -25.01 -8.37
CA GLU A 39 10.25 -24.22 -9.26
C GLU A 39 10.07 -22.71 -9.07
N VAL A 40 8.93 -22.27 -8.52
CA VAL A 40 8.54 -20.86 -8.40
C VAL A 40 8.67 -20.36 -6.96
N ALA A 41 8.31 -21.20 -5.98
CA ALA A 41 8.16 -20.81 -4.58
C ALA A 41 9.43 -20.21 -3.96
N ASP A 42 10.60 -20.63 -4.43
CA ASP A 42 11.91 -20.19 -3.96
C ASP A 42 12.67 -19.29 -4.95
N SER A 43 12.12 -19.03 -6.14
CA SER A 43 12.82 -18.29 -7.20
C SER A 43 12.11 -17.01 -7.64
N TRP A 44 10.81 -16.86 -7.36
CA TRP A 44 10.03 -15.67 -7.70
C TRP A 44 9.76 -14.84 -6.45
N VAL A 45 10.33 -13.64 -6.40
CA VAL A 45 10.20 -12.74 -5.27
C VAL A 45 9.09 -11.73 -5.51
N PHE A 46 8.01 -11.82 -4.74
CA PHE A 46 6.85 -10.94 -4.85
C PHE A 46 7.16 -9.50 -4.38
N LYS A 47 6.84 -8.52 -5.23
CA LYS A 47 7.17 -7.10 -5.01
C LYS A 47 6.02 -6.14 -5.36
N GLY A 48 6.33 -4.85 -5.34
CA GLY A 48 5.40 -3.82 -5.80
C GLY A 48 4.23 -3.51 -4.86
N GLY A 49 3.21 -2.84 -5.40
CA GLY A 49 2.09 -2.31 -4.60
C GLY A 49 1.15 -3.38 -4.05
N THR A 50 1.00 -4.50 -4.76
CA THR A 50 0.16 -5.61 -4.30
C THR A 50 0.85 -6.39 -3.18
N CYS A 51 2.18 -6.50 -3.21
CA CYS A 51 2.97 -7.03 -2.09
C CYS A 51 2.78 -6.19 -0.82
N LEU A 52 2.83 -4.85 -0.93
CA LEU A 52 2.52 -3.96 0.21
C LEU A 52 1.15 -4.27 0.82
N LYS A 53 0.12 -4.42 -0.01
CA LYS A 53 -1.23 -4.69 0.47
C LYS A 53 -1.38 -6.08 1.09
N LYS A 54 -0.83 -7.10 0.42
CA LYS A 54 -1.03 -8.51 0.78
C LYS A 54 -0.13 -8.97 1.91
N CYS A 55 1.05 -8.40 2.08
CA CYS A 55 2.03 -8.90 3.04
C CYS A 55 2.35 -7.93 4.18
N LEU A 56 2.13 -6.63 4.01
CA LEU A 56 2.60 -5.62 4.96
C LEU A 56 1.47 -4.77 5.56
N PHE A 57 0.50 -4.33 4.75
CA PHE A 57 -0.48 -3.32 5.14
C PHE A 57 -1.88 -3.62 4.59
N GLU A 58 -2.79 -4.10 5.43
CA GLU A 58 -4.18 -4.40 5.04
C GLU A 58 -4.91 -3.19 4.43
N THR A 59 -4.71 -2.02 5.03
CA THR A 59 -5.35 -0.75 4.64
C THR A 59 -4.64 -0.05 3.48
N TYR A 60 -3.66 -0.70 2.85
CA TYR A 60 -3.00 -0.15 1.67
C TYR A 60 -3.97 -0.01 0.50
N ARG A 61 -3.69 0.98 -0.36
CA ARG A 61 -4.47 1.22 -1.57
C ARG A 61 -4.51 -0.03 -2.43
N PHE A 62 -5.62 -0.25 -3.13
CA PHE A 62 -5.76 -1.43 -3.98
C PHE A 62 -4.83 -1.32 -5.20
N SER A 63 -4.04 -2.37 -5.37
CA SER A 63 -3.26 -2.68 -6.56
C SER A 63 -3.70 -4.07 -7.02
N VAL A 64 -3.73 -4.27 -8.33
CA VAL A 64 -4.43 -5.43 -8.92
C VAL A 64 -3.58 -6.21 -9.92
N ASP A 65 -2.29 -5.88 -9.96
CA ASP A 65 -1.27 -6.54 -10.76
C ASP A 65 -0.34 -7.31 -9.82
N LEU A 66 0.26 -8.40 -10.29
CA LEU A 66 1.28 -9.13 -9.54
C LEU A 66 2.63 -8.86 -10.20
N ASP A 67 3.56 -8.33 -9.42
CA ASP A 67 4.91 -8.00 -9.86
C ASP A 67 5.89 -8.93 -9.12
N PHE A 68 6.80 -9.57 -9.85
CA PHE A 68 7.81 -10.45 -9.29
C PHE A 68 9.20 -10.13 -9.85
N THR A 69 10.21 -10.33 -9.01
CA THR A 69 11.61 -10.40 -9.44
C THR A 69 12.04 -11.85 -9.49
N LEU A 70 12.68 -12.26 -10.59
CA LEU A 70 13.21 -13.60 -10.76
C LEU A 70 14.65 -13.64 -10.24
N LEU A 71 14.96 -14.60 -9.37
CA LEU A 71 16.31 -14.75 -8.79
C LEU A 71 17.34 -15.31 -9.78
N ASP A 72 16.89 -16.00 -10.82
CA ASP A 72 17.77 -16.47 -11.89
C ASP A 72 17.87 -15.41 -13.00
N PRO A 73 19.03 -14.73 -13.14
CA PRO A 73 19.23 -13.70 -14.17
C PRO A 73 19.31 -14.28 -15.60
N ALA A 74 19.36 -15.61 -15.76
CA ALA A 74 19.26 -16.25 -17.08
C ALA A 74 17.83 -16.21 -17.63
N HIS A 75 16.83 -15.96 -16.79
CA HIS A 75 15.45 -15.77 -17.23
C HIS A 75 15.27 -14.44 -17.98
N LEU A 76 14.19 -14.37 -18.75
CA LEU A 76 13.82 -13.16 -19.48
C LEU A 76 12.71 -12.41 -18.75
N ASP A 77 12.71 -11.10 -18.89
CA ASP A 77 11.56 -10.29 -18.53
C ASP A 77 10.36 -10.74 -19.35
N CYS A 78 9.22 -10.94 -18.69
CA CYS A 78 8.01 -11.28 -19.39
C CYS A 78 6.76 -10.77 -18.68
N GLN A 79 5.72 -10.54 -19.49
CA GLN A 79 4.44 -10.07 -19.01
C GLN A 79 3.33 -11.01 -19.47
N GLY A 80 2.52 -11.47 -18.50
CA GLY A 80 1.36 -12.32 -18.72
C GLY A 80 0.06 -11.67 -18.29
N LYS A 81 -1.06 -12.22 -18.76
CA LYS A 81 -2.40 -11.89 -18.24
C LYS A 81 -3.16 -13.18 -17.95
N LEU A 82 -3.48 -13.41 -16.68
CA LEU A 82 -4.30 -14.51 -16.24
C LEU A 82 -5.77 -14.09 -16.26
N SER A 83 -6.58 -14.71 -17.11
CA SER A 83 -8.03 -14.52 -17.12
C SER A 83 -8.67 -15.49 -16.13
N TYR A 84 -9.68 -15.05 -15.38
CA TYR A 84 -10.33 -15.89 -14.37
C TYR A 84 -11.86 -15.78 -14.39
N ARG A 85 -12.53 -16.77 -13.80
CA ARG A 85 -13.97 -16.75 -13.50
C ARG A 85 -14.13 -16.82 -11.98
N GLY A 86 -14.54 -15.72 -11.36
CA GLY A 86 -14.89 -15.69 -9.95
C GLY A 86 -16.39 -15.76 -9.68
N PRO A 87 -16.83 -15.78 -8.40
CA PRO A 87 -18.23 -15.90 -8.01
C PRO A 87 -19.14 -14.70 -8.37
N ILE A 88 -18.55 -13.53 -8.65
CA ILE A 88 -19.19 -12.27 -9.06
C ILE A 88 -18.99 -12.02 -10.57
N SER A 89 -17.85 -12.43 -11.12
CA SER A 89 -17.45 -12.20 -12.52
C SER A 89 -18.54 -12.58 -13.53
N PRO A 90 -18.73 -11.79 -14.60
CA PRO A 90 -19.75 -12.06 -15.59
C PRO A 90 -19.50 -13.38 -16.32
N THR A 91 -20.58 -14.13 -16.59
CA THR A 91 -20.54 -15.45 -17.25
C THR A 91 -20.16 -15.39 -18.74
N GLY A 92 -20.03 -14.18 -19.31
CA GLY A 92 -19.78 -13.92 -20.73
C GLY A 92 -18.33 -14.09 -21.20
N LYS A 93 -18.04 -13.61 -22.41
CA LYS A 93 -16.71 -13.75 -23.06
C LYS A 93 -15.62 -12.83 -22.48
N ASN A 94 -16.00 -11.71 -21.86
CA ASN A 94 -15.05 -10.74 -21.31
C ASN A 94 -14.75 -11.04 -19.84
N LEU A 95 -13.78 -11.93 -19.62
CA LEU A 95 -13.32 -12.30 -18.28
C LEU A 95 -12.39 -11.23 -17.69
N PRO A 96 -12.49 -10.94 -16.38
CA PRO A 96 -11.49 -10.16 -15.67
C PRO A 96 -10.10 -10.79 -15.78
N ARG A 97 -9.08 -9.94 -15.69
CA ARG A 97 -7.67 -10.34 -15.85
C ARG A 97 -6.80 -9.80 -14.74
N ILE A 98 -5.85 -10.62 -14.30
CA ILE A 98 -4.72 -10.23 -13.45
C ILE A 98 -3.50 -10.13 -14.36
N LYS A 99 -2.84 -8.97 -14.36
CA LYS A 99 -1.54 -8.83 -15.03
C LYS A 99 -0.49 -9.47 -14.11
N ILE A 100 0.42 -10.24 -14.69
CA ILE A 100 1.61 -10.75 -14.04
C ILE A 100 2.80 -10.15 -14.77
N ASP A 101 3.72 -9.55 -14.03
CA ASP A 101 4.95 -8.93 -14.52
C ASP A 101 6.14 -9.63 -13.85
N LEU A 102 7.06 -10.17 -14.64
CA LEU A 102 8.27 -10.83 -14.17
C LEU A 102 9.48 -10.05 -14.67
N SER A 103 10.35 -9.63 -13.76
CA SER A 103 11.59 -8.91 -14.05
C SER A 103 12.79 -9.76 -13.61
N ALA A 104 13.73 -10.04 -14.51
CA ALA A 104 14.92 -10.86 -14.24
C ALA A 104 16.20 -10.02 -14.05
N ASP A 105 16.17 -8.75 -14.45
CA ASP A 105 17.32 -7.84 -14.43
C ASP A 105 17.40 -6.94 -13.18
N GLU A 106 16.49 -7.15 -12.22
CA GLU A 106 16.37 -6.28 -11.07
C GLU A 106 17.29 -6.70 -9.92
N CYS A 107 18.09 -5.75 -9.45
CA CYS A 107 18.97 -5.96 -8.30
C CYS A 107 18.16 -5.95 -7.00
N VAL A 108 18.06 -7.12 -6.37
CA VAL A 108 17.50 -7.28 -5.01
C VAL A 108 18.63 -7.07 -4.00
N VAL A 109 18.52 -6.04 -3.16
CA VAL A 109 19.60 -5.65 -2.22
C VAL A 109 19.44 -6.36 -0.87
N GLU A 110 18.24 -6.34 -0.32
CA GLU A 110 17.90 -7.01 0.94
C GLU A 110 17.43 -8.45 0.72
N GLU A 111 17.70 -9.32 1.69
CA GLU A 111 17.28 -10.73 1.60
C GLU A 111 15.74 -10.84 1.51
N PRO A 112 15.20 -11.55 0.49
CA PRO A 112 13.78 -11.85 0.39
C PRO A 112 13.25 -12.57 1.63
N GLN A 113 12.03 -12.23 2.05
CA GLN A 113 11.40 -12.78 3.25
C GLN A 113 10.18 -13.62 2.90
N ARG A 114 10.04 -14.79 3.54
CA ARG A 114 8.82 -15.60 3.46
C ARG A 114 7.72 -14.95 4.31
N MET A 115 6.82 -14.21 3.67
CA MET A 115 5.77 -13.43 4.33
C MET A 115 4.39 -14.10 4.22
N PRO A 116 3.54 -13.99 5.25
CA PRO A 116 2.15 -14.40 5.14
C PRO A 116 1.40 -13.50 4.14
N VAL A 117 0.47 -14.09 3.39
CA VAL A 117 -0.42 -13.38 2.48
C VAL A 117 -1.76 -13.18 3.17
N LEU A 118 -2.21 -11.93 3.23
CA LEU A 118 -3.52 -11.54 3.71
C LEU A 118 -4.61 -12.05 2.76
N HIS A 119 -5.35 -13.04 3.25
CA HIS A 119 -6.51 -13.65 2.58
C HIS A 119 -7.66 -13.76 3.58
N PRO A 120 -8.39 -12.66 3.87
CA PRO A 120 -9.34 -12.55 4.98
C PRO A 120 -10.69 -13.21 4.67
N TYR A 121 -10.64 -14.31 3.91
CA TYR A 121 -11.79 -15.03 3.37
C TYR A 121 -11.93 -16.37 4.06
N SER A 122 -13.18 -16.83 4.21
CA SER A 122 -13.52 -18.02 4.98
C SER A 122 -12.87 -19.31 4.48
N ASP A 123 -12.47 -19.34 3.21
CA ASP A 123 -11.85 -20.50 2.58
C ASP A 123 -10.31 -20.47 2.58
N MET A 124 -9.69 -19.60 3.39
CA MET A 124 -8.24 -19.58 3.59
C MET A 124 -7.71 -20.99 3.96
N PRO A 125 -6.61 -21.45 3.35
CA PRO A 125 -5.97 -22.71 3.72
C PRO A 125 -5.61 -22.76 5.21
N ARG A 126 -5.69 -23.95 5.82
CA ARG A 126 -5.39 -24.14 7.26
C ARG A 126 -3.96 -23.75 7.64
N GLU A 127 -3.02 -23.97 6.73
CA GLU A 127 -1.60 -23.62 6.93
C GLU A 127 -1.30 -22.15 6.60
N GLY A 128 -2.32 -21.41 6.15
CA GLY A 128 -2.17 -20.08 5.59
C GLY A 128 -1.55 -20.10 4.20
N ILE A 129 -1.23 -18.90 3.70
CA ILE A 129 -0.53 -18.71 2.43
C ILE A 129 0.75 -17.94 2.77
N ARG A 130 1.90 -18.43 2.30
CA ARG A 130 3.19 -17.74 2.44
C ARG A 130 3.88 -17.66 1.10
N VAL A 131 4.48 -16.53 0.81
CA VAL A 131 5.22 -16.27 -0.45
C VAL A 131 6.58 -15.69 -0.15
N LEU A 132 7.56 -15.95 -1.01
CA LEU A 132 8.81 -15.22 -1.01
C LEU A 132 8.55 -13.81 -1.52
N ALA A 133 8.92 -12.79 -0.75
CA ALA A 133 8.56 -11.41 -1.05
C ALA A 133 9.66 -10.44 -0.62
N TYR A 134 9.67 -9.24 -1.20
CA TYR A 134 10.55 -8.16 -0.77
C TYR A 134 10.34 -7.82 0.70
N SER A 135 11.43 -7.61 1.43
CA SER A 135 11.39 -7.06 2.77
C SER A 135 10.78 -5.64 2.74
N TYR A 136 10.33 -5.14 3.90
CA TYR A 136 9.85 -3.76 3.98
C TYR A 136 10.89 -2.75 3.45
N ALA A 137 12.17 -2.93 3.79
CA ALA A 137 13.24 -2.04 3.38
C ALA A 137 13.46 -2.07 1.86
N GLU A 138 13.41 -3.27 1.26
CA GLU A 138 13.53 -3.44 -0.19
C GLU A 138 12.40 -2.73 -0.94
N VAL A 139 11.14 -2.98 -0.55
CA VAL A 139 9.99 -2.30 -1.19
C VAL A 139 10.07 -0.79 -0.98
N PHE A 140 10.45 -0.33 0.20
CA PHE A 140 10.58 1.10 0.45
C PHE A 140 11.65 1.74 -0.43
N GLY A 141 12.82 1.10 -0.56
CA GLY A 141 13.88 1.51 -1.48
C GLY A 141 13.40 1.57 -2.93
N GLU A 142 12.71 0.52 -3.41
CA GLU A 142 12.12 0.47 -4.75
C GLU A 142 11.15 1.64 -4.99
N LYS A 143 10.31 1.97 -3.99
CA LYS A 143 9.37 3.10 -4.09
C LYS A 143 10.06 4.46 -4.13
N VAL A 144 11.12 4.65 -3.34
CA VAL A 144 11.92 5.88 -3.37
C VAL A 144 12.62 6.03 -4.72
N ARG A 145 13.22 4.95 -5.24
CA ARG A 145 13.84 4.94 -6.58
C ARG A 145 12.81 5.25 -7.67
N ALA A 146 11.66 4.57 -7.67
CA ALA A 146 10.60 4.79 -8.65
C ALA A 146 10.02 6.21 -8.61
N LEU A 147 9.94 6.84 -7.43
CA LEU A 147 9.56 8.23 -7.28
C LEU A 147 10.59 9.17 -7.95
N GLY A 148 11.89 8.91 -7.75
CA GLY A 148 12.97 9.64 -8.41
C GLY A 148 12.94 9.49 -9.93
N ASP A 149 12.74 8.26 -10.42
CA ASP A 149 12.82 7.94 -11.86
C ASP A 149 11.60 8.43 -12.66
N ARG A 150 10.38 8.24 -12.12
CA ARG A 150 9.12 8.43 -12.87
C ARG A 150 8.23 9.54 -12.35
N THR A 151 8.44 9.97 -11.11
CA THR A 151 7.75 11.12 -10.49
C THR A 151 6.22 11.04 -10.55
N ARG A 152 5.62 9.86 -10.36
CA ARG A 152 4.15 9.68 -10.45
C ARG A 152 3.47 9.95 -9.09
N PRO A 153 2.23 10.49 -9.08
CA PRO A 153 1.50 10.75 -7.82
C PRO A 153 1.35 9.53 -6.89
N ARG A 154 1.21 8.34 -7.47
CA ARG A 154 1.14 7.08 -6.69
C ARG A 154 2.45 6.71 -6.02
N ASP A 155 3.59 7.00 -6.65
CA ASP A 155 4.90 6.69 -6.08
C ASP A 155 5.14 7.63 -4.87
N LEU A 156 4.70 8.89 -4.97
CA LEU A 156 4.70 9.84 -3.84
C LEU A 156 3.80 9.37 -2.69
N TYR A 157 2.58 8.93 -3.00
CA TYR A 157 1.68 8.35 -1.99
C TYR A 157 2.34 7.15 -1.29
N ASP A 158 2.90 6.22 -2.07
CA ASP A 158 3.52 4.99 -1.58
C ASP A 158 4.67 5.33 -0.60
N VAL A 159 5.60 6.22 -0.99
CA VAL A 159 6.72 6.65 -0.14
C VAL A 159 6.25 7.33 1.14
N ILE A 160 5.30 8.26 1.07
CA ILE A 160 4.78 8.96 2.26
C ILE A 160 4.08 7.98 3.20
N HIS A 161 3.29 7.04 2.65
CA HIS A 161 2.60 6.04 3.43
C HIS A 161 3.58 5.14 4.17
N LEU A 162 4.58 4.60 3.46
CA LEU A 162 5.61 3.75 4.04
C LEU A 162 6.41 4.49 5.11
N TYR A 163 6.85 5.71 4.83
CA TYR A 163 7.58 6.54 5.79
C TYR A 163 6.79 6.77 7.08
N ARG A 164 5.49 7.08 6.98
CA ARG A 164 4.62 7.29 8.15
C ARG A 164 4.38 6.01 8.95
N GLN A 165 4.39 4.86 8.29
CA GLN A 165 4.18 3.55 8.91
C GLN A 165 5.48 2.87 9.37
N HIS A 166 6.66 3.47 9.13
CA HIS A 166 7.94 2.96 9.63
C HIS A 166 8.09 3.07 11.16
N ALA A 167 7.32 3.97 11.78
CA ALA A 167 7.42 4.33 13.20
C ALA A 167 7.13 3.23 14.25
N PRO A 168 6.42 2.11 13.97
CA PRO A 168 6.21 1.04 14.95
C PRO A 168 7.30 -0.05 14.96
N HIS A 169 8.04 -0.27 13.85
CA HIS A 169 8.92 -1.44 13.68
C HIS A 169 10.42 -1.15 13.85
N VAL A 170 10.83 0.12 13.75
CA VAL A 170 12.13 0.54 14.27
C VAL A 170 11.94 0.79 15.77
N ARG A 171 12.59 -0.01 16.62
CA ARG A 171 12.72 0.33 18.05
C ARG A 171 13.11 1.80 18.11
N ARG A 172 12.30 2.64 18.75
CA ARG A 172 12.58 4.05 19.03
C ARG A 172 13.89 4.16 19.83
N ASN A 173 15.03 3.99 19.18
CA ASN A 173 16.23 4.65 19.62
C ASN A 173 16.04 6.09 19.21
N ARG A 174 15.86 6.93 20.22
CA ARG A 174 15.62 8.36 20.12
C ARG A 174 16.60 8.96 19.11
N LEU A 175 16.10 9.37 17.95
CA LEU A 175 16.67 10.56 17.34
C LEU A 175 16.36 11.71 18.31
N PRO A 176 17.35 12.52 18.74
CA PRO A 176 17.05 13.74 19.46
C PRO A 176 16.15 14.58 18.55
N GLY A 177 14.93 14.85 19.02
CA GLY A 177 13.98 15.67 18.27
C GLY A 177 14.55 17.07 18.05
N PRO A 178 14.09 17.80 17.01
CA PRO A 178 14.49 19.19 16.84
C PRO A 178 14.06 19.98 18.08
N GLU A 179 14.97 20.80 18.60
CA GLU A 179 14.68 21.77 19.65
C GLU A 179 13.39 22.50 19.29
N ARG A 180 12.40 22.43 20.19
CA ARG A 180 11.17 23.21 20.03
C ARG A 180 11.55 24.68 20.18
N ASP A 181 11.28 25.47 19.15
CA ASP A 181 11.27 26.92 19.27
C ASP A 181 10.40 27.34 20.47
N PRO A 182 10.85 28.30 21.29
CA PRO A 182 10.11 28.74 22.46
C PRO A 182 8.84 29.48 22.03
N GLN A 183 7.70 28.92 22.45
CA GLN A 183 6.39 29.52 22.29
C GLN A 183 6.30 30.82 23.12
N PRO A 184 5.84 31.96 22.57
CA PRO A 184 5.76 33.20 23.35
C PRO A 184 4.65 33.08 24.40
N ALA A 185 5.02 33.40 25.64
CA ALA A 185 4.12 33.37 26.79
C ALA A 185 2.98 34.38 26.63
N ALA A 186 1.74 33.89 26.68
CA ALA A 186 0.57 34.73 26.80
C ALA A 186 0.49 35.32 28.22
N GLY A 187 0.81 36.62 28.34
CA GLY A 187 0.54 37.44 29.52
C GLY A 187 -0.24 38.69 29.12
N ARG A 188 -1.52 38.76 29.52
CA ARG A 188 -2.30 40.02 29.63
C ARG A 188 -1.53 40.94 30.60
N THR A 189 -1.40 42.26 30.48
CA THR A 189 -2.40 43.34 30.30
C THR A 189 -1.62 44.67 30.25
N LEU A 190 -2.14 45.73 29.60
CA LEU A 190 -2.09 47.16 29.96
C LEU A 190 -2.51 47.98 28.72
N PHE A 191 -3.79 48.38 28.60
CA PHE A 191 -4.28 49.72 28.98
C PHE A 191 -3.29 50.85 28.66
N ALA A 192 -3.50 51.51 27.51
CA ALA A 192 -2.99 52.85 27.23
C ALA A 192 -4.17 53.74 26.86
N ALA A 193 -4.55 54.60 27.81
CA ALA A 193 -5.39 55.76 27.58
C ALA A 193 -4.52 56.87 26.97
N ALA A 194 -4.94 57.42 25.82
CA ALA A 194 -4.54 58.75 25.37
C ALA A 194 -5.39 59.20 24.17
N GLN A 195 -6.67 59.50 24.40
CA GLN A 195 -7.39 60.48 23.58
C GLN A 195 -8.31 61.31 24.48
N GLN A 196 -7.87 62.51 24.81
CA GLN A 196 -8.73 63.61 25.21
C GLN A 196 -8.29 64.90 24.51
N GLY A 197 -9.29 65.65 24.04
CA GLY A 197 -9.22 67.02 23.53
C GLY A 197 -9.24 67.08 22.00
N GLY A 198 -10.26 67.59 21.30
CA GLY A 198 -11.46 68.35 21.66
C GLY A 198 -11.81 69.24 20.47
N GLN A 199 -13.10 69.44 20.20
CA GLN A 199 -13.77 70.64 19.64
C GLN A 199 -14.95 70.30 18.72
N GLY A 200 -16.09 70.98 18.97
CA GLY A 200 -17.04 71.38 17.92
C GLY A 200 -18.35 70.59 17.80
N ALA A 201 -19.38 71.01 18.54
CA ALA A 201 -20.80 70.82 18.20
C ALA A 201 -21.22 71.76 17.04
N PRO A 202 -22.49 71.80 16.52
CA PRO A 202 -23.57 70.82 16.47
C PRO A 202 -24.28 70.67 15.08
N ALA A 203 -25.09 69.60 14.98
CA ALA A 203 -26.45 69.44 14.41
C ALA A 203 -26.86 69.92 12.98
N CYS A 204 -27.39 68.94 12.22
CA CYS A 204 -28.59 68.92 11.34
C CYS A 204 -28.78 69.96 10.23
N PRO A 205 -29.45 69.62 9.11
CA PRO A 205 -30.72 68.87 9.02
C PRO A 205 -30.59 67.41 8.56
#